data_AF-F7Q556-F1
#
_entry.id   AF-F7Q556-F1
#
_cell.length_a   1.000
_cell.length_b   1.000
_cell.length_c   1.000
_cell.angle_alpha   90.00
_cell.angle_beta   90.00
_cell.angle_gamma   90.00
#
_symmetry.space_group_name_H-M   'P 1'
#
loop_
_entity.id
_entity.type
_entity.pdbx_description
1 polymer ?
#
loop_
_entity_poly.entity_id
_entity_poly.type
_entity_poly.pdbx_seq_one_letter_code
_entity_poly.pdbx_strand_id
1 'polypeptide(L)'
;MSHSDDATPGHAPTAGAYITGYLLALVLTLIPFGAVYYEAFSPGVMLLVIAVTAVLQLGVHLRLFLHLDMSQEQRWNTISVLFSVFTIFVMVGGTLWLFYSLYARHMMVGY
;
A
#
# COMPACT_ATOMS: atom_id res chain seq x y z
N MET A 1 24.00 36.05 35.40
CA MET A 1 23.64 34.86 34.60
C MET A 1 22.18 35.00 34.19
N SER A 2 21.93 35.50 32.98
CA SER A 2 20.58 35.49 32.40
C SER A 2 20.42 34.20 31.61
N HIS A 3 19.57 33.30 32.09
CA HIS A 3 18.99 32.26 31.26
C HIS A 3 17.78 32.91 30.56
N SER A 4 17.90 33.11 29.25
CA SER A 4 16.77 33.45 28.38
C SER A 4 16.43 32.17 27.64
N ASP A 5 15.19 31.73 27.82
CA ASP A 5 14.63 30.53 27.22
C ASP A 5 14.64 30.63 25.68
N ASP A 6 15.54 29.89 25.04
CA ASP A 6 15.42 29.55 23.63
C ASP A 6 14.24 28.57 23.48
N ALA A 7 13.05 29.14 23.32
CA ALA A 7 11.85 28.43 22.88
C ALA A 7 12.08 27.91 21.45
N THR A 8 12.75 26.76 21.36
CA THR A 8 12.85 25.98 20.13
C THR A 8 11.42 25.64 19.69
N PRO A 9 10.97 26.02 18.47
CA PRO A 9 9.66 25.65 17.99
C PRO A 9 9.60 24.12 17.89
N GLY A 10 8.89 23.50 18.85
CA GLY A 10 8.57 22.09 18.81
C GLY A 10 7.90 21.81 17.47
N HIS A 11 8.55 20.97 16.66
CA HIS A 11 7.99 20.49 15.41
C HIS A 11 6.81 19.57 15.74
N ALA A 12 5.64 20.16 16.01
CA ALA A 12 4.39 19.44 15.98
C ALA A 12 4.26 18.81 14.58
N PRO A 13 3.89 17.52 14.45
CA PRO A 13 3.67 16.92 13.14
C PRO A 13 2.58 17.73 12.44
N THR A 14 2.99 18.57 11.50
CA THR A 14 2.10 19.56 10.90
C THR A 14 0.97 18.84 10.18
N ALA A 15 -0.26 19.34 10.30
CA ALA A 15 -1.41 18.84 9.54
C ALA A 15 -1.12 18.67 8.02
N GLY A 16 -0.12 19.38 7.49
CA GLY A 16 0.41 19.23 6.13
C GLY A 16 0.90 17.82 5.76
N ALA A 17 1.48 17.04 6.68
CA ALA A 17 1.93 15.67 6.37
C ALA A 17 0.74 14.71 6.12
N TYR A 18 -0.32 14.86 6.92
CA TYR A 18 -1.57 14.11 6.72
C TYR A 18 -2.28 14.52 5.43
N ILE A 19 -2.33 15.82 5.12
CA ILE A 19 -2.99 16.35 3.92
C ILE A 19 -2.24 15.93 2.65
N THR A 20 -0.90 16.03 2.63
CA THR A 20 -0.10 15.60 1.47
C THR A 20 -0.24 14.11 1.21
N GLY A 21 -0.27 13.31 2.28
CA GLY A 21 -0.57 11.89 2.18
C GLY A 21 -1.94 11.57 1.62
N TYR A 22 -2.97 12.23 2.16
CA TYR A 22 -4.35 12.09 1.69
C TYR A 22 -4.47 12.43 0.19
N LEU A 23 -3.83 13.52 -0.26
CA LEU A 23 -3.80 13.90 -1.66
C LEU A 23 -3.10 12.86 -2.54
N LEU A 24 -1.97 12.30 -2.08
CA LEU A 24 -1.28 11.24 -2.81
C LEU A 24 -2.17 10.00 -2.99
N ALA A 25 -2.85 9.56 -1.92
CA ALA A 25 -3.79 8.44 -1.97
C ALA A 25 -4.98 8.72 -2.90
N LEU A 26 -5.48 9.96 -2.91
CA LEU A 26 -6.57 10.40 -3.78
C LEU A 26 -6.16 10.31 -5.25
N VAL A 27 -5.02 10.91 -5.61
CA VAL A 27 -4.49 10.89 -6.99
C VAL A 27 -4.25 9.46 -7.46
N LEU A 28 -3.66 8.63 -6.60
CA LEU A 28 -3.36 7.25 -6.94
C LEU A 28 -4.63 6.39 -7.12
N THR A 29 -5.75 6.76 -6.50
CA THR A 29 -7.07 6.14 -6.72
C THR A 29 -7.72 6.63 -8.00
N LEU A 30 -7.54 7.89 -8.36
CA LEU A 30 -8.09 8.46 -9.60
C LEU A 30 -7.48 7.84 -10.85
N ILE A 31 -6.21 7.40 -10.80
CA ILE A 31 -5.53 6.76 -11.94
C ILE A 31 -6.25 5.48 -12.42
N PRO A 32 -6.46 4.44 -11.59
CA PRO A 32 -7.15 3.23 -12.03
C PRO A 32 -8.63 3.49 -12.37
N PHE A 33 -9.32 4.36 -11.62
CA PHE A 33 -10.71 4.70 -11.92
C PHE A 33 -10.85 5.42 -13.26
N GLY A 34 -9.97 6.39 -13.55
CA GLY A 34 -9.92 7.08 -14.82
C GLY A 34 -9.55 6.13 -15.97
N ALA A 35 -8.53 5.29 -15.77
CA ALA A 35 -8.11 4.31 -16.77
C ALA A 35 -9.25 3.36 -17.18
N VAL A 36 -10.06 2.92 -16.22
CA VAL A 36 -11.25 2.09 -16.47
C VAL A 36 -12.37 2.90 -17.11
N TYR A 37 -12.66 4.09 -16.61
CA TYR A 37 -13.76 4.93 -17.11
C TYR A 37 -13.59 5.32 -18.59
N TYR A 38 -12.37 5.64 -19.01
CA TYR A 38 -12.08 6.01 -20.39
C TYR A 38 -11.76 4.81 -21.29
N GLU A 39 -11.80 3.58 -20.78
CA GLU A 39 -11.35 2.36 -21.48
C GLU A 39 -9.99 2.58 -22.18
N ALA A 40 -9.08 3.28 -21.51
CA ALA A 40 -7.89 3.86 -22.16
C ALA A 40 -6.88 2.81 -22.65
N PHE A 41 -7.01 1.56 -22.22
CA PHE A 41 -6.07 0.48 -22.46
C PHE A 41 -6.74 -0.84 -22.82
N SER A 42 -5.99 -1.74 -23.46
CA SER A 42 -6.42 -3.12 -23.67
C SER A 42 -6.65 -3.84 -22.33
N PRO A 43 -7.50 -4.88 -22.28
CA PRO A 43 -7.87 -5.53 -21.01
C PRO A 43 -6.69 -6.02 -20.17
N GLY A 44 -5.65 -6.55 -20.82
CA GLY A 44 -4.45 -7.02 -20.12
C GLY A 44 -3.62 -5.88 -19.51
N VAL A 45 -3.46 -4.77 -20.23
CA VAL A 45 -2.75 -3.59 -19.73
C VAL A 45 -3.56 -2.91 -18.63
N MET A 46 -4.88 -2.86 -18.75
CA MET A 46 -5.77 -2.31 -17.71
C MET A 46 -5.66 -3.08 -16.39
N LEU A 47 -5.67 -4.42 -16.43
CA LEU A 47 -5.45 -5.25 -15.25
C LEU A 47 -4.09 -4.97 -14.60
N LEU A 48 -3.04 -4.79 -15.40
CA LEU A 48 -1.71 -4.47 -14.88
C LEU A 48 -1.69 -3.10 -14.19
N VAL A 49 -2.30 -2.08 -14.80
CA VAL A 49 -2.40 -0.74 -14.20
C VAL A 49 -3.11 -0.81 -12.85
N ILE A 50 -4.25 -1.50 -12.77
CA ILE A 50 -5.02 -1.67 -11.53
C ILE A 50 -4.18 -2.41 -10.47
N ALA A 51 -3.50 -3.50 -10.86
CA ALA A 51 -2.67 -4.27 -9.93
C ALA A 51 -1.52 -3.43 -9.35
N VAL A 52 -0.81 -2.68 -10.20
CA VAL A 52 0.30 -1.81 -9.77
C VAL A 52 -0.20 -0.69 -8.86
N THR A 53 -1.28 0.00 -9.25
CA THR A 53 -1.84 1.07 -8.40
C THR A 53 -2.39 0.54 -7.09
N ALA A 54 -2.95 -0.68 -7.04
CA ALA A 54 -3.38 -1.31 -5.80
C ALA A 54 -2.22 -1.58 -4.83
N VAL A 55 -1.08 -2.09 -5.33
CA VAL A 55 0.13 -2.31 -4.51
C VAL A 55 0.69 -0.98 -3.98
N LEU A 56 0.77 0.03 -4.84
CA LEU A 56 1.21 1.36 -4.42
C LEU A 56 0.24 1.97 -3.38
N GLN A 57 -1.06 1.78 -3.54
CA GLN A 57 -2.09 2.29 -2.63
C GLN A 57 -2.00 1.64 -1.24
N LEU A 58 -1.68 0.34 -1.19
CA LEU A 58 -1.37 -0.37 0.05
C LEU A 58 -0.16 0.27 0.75
N GLY A 59 0.92 0.52 0.03
CA GLY A 59 2.11 1.18 0.58
C GLY A 59 1.83 2.58 1.13
N VAL A 60 1.02 3.37 0.42
CA VAL A 60 0.60 4.71 0.83
C VAL A 60 -0.20 4.67 2.14
N HIS A 61 -1.14 3.73 2.29
CA HIS A 61 -1.89 3.56 3.55
C HIS A 61 -0.99 3.12 4.71
N LEU A 62 -0.09 2.16 4.47
CA LEU A 62 0.86 1.72 5.50
C LEU A 62 1.77 2.87 5.97
N ARG A 63 2.19 3.78 5.09
CA ARG A 63 3.02 4.92 5.51
C ARG A 63 2.20 6.00 6.21
N LEU A 64 1.07 6.41 5.65
CA LEU A 64 0.34 7.61 6.08
C LEU A 64 -0.65 7.36 7.21
N PHE A 65 -1.38 6.26 7.16
CA PHE A 65 -2.35 5.91 8.19
C PHE A 65 -1.67 5.21 9.35
N LEU A 66 -0.77 4.26 9.07
CA LEU A 66 -0.09 3.51 10.12
C LEU A 66 1.15 4.22 10.67
N HIS A 67 1.53 5.38 10.11
CA HIS A 67 2.69 6.18 10.55
C HIS A 67 3.93 5.31 10.77
N LEU A 68 4.20 4.38 9.85
CA LEU A 68 5.40 3.58 9.89
C LEU A 68 6.61 4.48 9.63
N ASP A 69 7.37 4.74 10.68
CA ASP A 69 8.64 5.45 10.64
C ASP A 69 9.81 4.45 10.60
N MET A 70 10.92 4.85 9.97
CA MET A 70 12.19 4.11 9.94
C MET A 70 13.15 4.58 11.05
N SER A 71 12.65 5.30 12.04
CA SER A 71 13.36 5.70 13.25
C SER A 71 13.87 4.46 13.99
N GLN A 72 15.00 4.60 14.68
CA GLN A 72 15.64 3.48 15.38
C GLN A 72 14.72 2.83 16.43
N GLU A 73 13.77 3.58 16.98
CA GLU A 73 12.80 3.11 17.97
C GLU A 73 11.62 2.36 17.34
N GLN A 74 11.10 2.82 16.18
CA GLN A 74 9.99 2.17 15.48
C GLN A 74 10.43 1.09 14.46
N ARG A 75 11.72 0.96 14.17
CA ARG A 75 12.23 0.05 13.14
C ARG A 75 11.76 -1.40 13.33
N TRP A 76 11.70 -1.88 14.57
CA TRP A 76 11.19 -3.22 14.88
C TRP A 76 9.69 -3.38 14.61
N ASN A 77 8.90 -2.34 14.88
CA ASN A 77 7.48 -2.32 14.54
C ASN A 77 7.29 -2.32 13.01
N THR A 78 8.06 -1.49 12.30
CA THR A 78 8.02 -1.40 10.83
C THR A 78 8.41 -2.72 10.17
N ILE A 79 9.45 -3.39 10.66
CA ILE A 79 9.84 -4.73 10.19
C ILE A 79 8.74 -5.75 10.45
N SER A 80 8.10 -5.71 11.63
CA SER A 80 7.02 -6.65 11.99
C SER A 80 5.78 -6.51 11.10
N VAL A 81 5.39 -5.26 10.78
CA VAL A 81 4.28 -5.00 9.86
C VAL A 81 4.66 -5.42 8.44
N LEU A 82 5.86 -5.08 7.98
CA LEU A 82 6.30 -5.48 6.64
C LEU A 82 6.35 -7.01 6.48
N PHE A 83 6.83 -7.71 7.51
CA PHE A 83 6.82 -9.16 7.55
C PHE A 83 5.38 -9.71 7.48
N SER A 84 4.46 -9.13 8.25
CA SER A 84 3.04 -9.53 8.25
C SER A 84 2.39 -9.33 6.88
N VAL A 85 2.62 -8.19 6.23
CA VAL A 85 2.15 -7.91 4.87
C VAL A 85 2.71 -8.90 3.86
N PHE A 86 4.00 -9.22 3.96
CA PHE A 86 4.63 -10.24 3.12
C PHE A 86 4.04 -11.63 3.34
N THR A 87 3.80 -12.02 4.59
CA THR A 87 3.15 -13.30 4.92
C THR A 87 1.74 -13.37 4.32
N ILE A 88 0.94 -12.29 4.45
CA ILE A 88 -0.39 -12.21 3.83
C ILE A 88 -0.30 -12.34 2.32
N PHE A 89 0.67 -11.67 1.68
CA PHE A 89 0.87 -11.74 0.24
C PHE A 89 1.16 -13.19 -0.22
N VAL A 90 2.05 -13.89 0.48
CA VAL A 90 2.38 -15.30 0.17
C VAL A 90 1.18 -16.21 0.45
N MET A 91 0.44 -16.01 1.54
CA MET A 91 -0.77 -16.79 1.83
C MET A 91 -1.82 -16.60 0.74
N VAL A 92 -2.19 -15.36 0.41
CA VAL A 92 -3.22 -15.08 -0.60
C VAL A 92 -2.78 -15.57 -1.98
N GLY A 93 -1.54 -15.28 -2.38
CA GLY A 93 -0.98 -15.75 -3.64
C GLY A 93 -0.92 -17.28 -3.72
N GLY A 94 -0.48 -17.94 -2.64
CA GLY A 94 -0.44 -19.39 -2.53
C GLY A 94 -1.82 -20.02 -2.57
N THR A 95 -2.81 -19.43 -1.90
CA THR A 95 -4.21 -19.89 -1.92
C THR A 95 -4.83 -19.73 -3.32
N LEU A 96 -4.62 -18.60 -3.98
CA LEU A 96 -5.06 -18.38 -5.37
C LEU A 96 -4.43 -19.41 -6.31
N TRP A 97 -3.13 -19.66 -6.17
CA TRP A 97 -2.42 -20.68 -6.94
C TRP A 97 -2.98 -22.08 -6.72
N LEU A 98 -3.22 -22.44 -5.45
CA LEU A 98 -3.80 -23.73 -5.08
C LEU A 98 -5.20 -23.90 -5.69
N PHE A 99 -6.07 -22.90 -5.59
CA PHE A 99 -7.40 -22.96 -6.19
C PHE A 99 -7.35 -23.04 -7.71
N TYR A 100 -6.48 -22.27 -8.36
CA TYR A 100 -6.28 -22.36 -9.81
C TYR A 100 -5.81 -23.75 -10.23
N SER A 101 -4.83 -24.31 -9.51
CA SER A 101 -4.30 -25.66 -9.76
C SER A 101 -5.35 -26.75 -9.55
N LEU A 102 -6.17 -26.63 -8.50
CA LEU A 102 -7.27 -27.54 -8.22
C LEU A 102 -8.35 -27.45 -9.28
N TYR A 103 -8.75 -26.24 -9.67
CA TYR A 103 -9.73 -26.00 -10.73
C TYR A 103 -9.26 -26.59 -12.06
N ALA A 104 -8.02 -26.29 -12.46
CA ALA A 104 -7.44 -26.82 -13.69
C ALA A 104 -7.36 -28.36 -13.68
N ARG A 105 -7.05 -28.97 -12.53
CA ARG A 105 -7.01 -30.43 -12.37
C ARG A 105 -8.41 -31.06 -12.39
N HIS A 106 -9.40 -30.46 -11.71
CA HIS A 106 -10.75 -31.00 -11.63
C HIS A 106 -11.50 -30.88 -12.97
N MET A 107 -11.30 -29.78 -13.70
CA MET A 107 -11.81 -29.62 -15.07
C MET A 107 -11.19 -30.62 -16.05
N MET A 108 -9.93 -31.05 -15.83
CA MET A 108 -9.25 -32.06 -16.66
C MET A 108 -9.56 -33.52 -16.31
N VAL A 109 -10.17 -33.80 -15.16
CA VAL A 109 -10.52 -35.16 -14.70
C VAL A 109 -12.01 -35.48 -14.94
N GLY A 110 -12.79 -34.51 -15.44
CA GLY A 110 -14.23 -34.62 -15.71
C GLY A 110 -14.64 -35.24 -17.05
N TYR A 111 -13.75 -35.95 -17.74
CA TYR A 111 -14.03 -36.78 -18.92
C TYR A 111 -13.40 -38.16 -18.78
#